data_AF-A0A9Y2NGZ4-F1
#
_entry.id   AF-A0A9Y2NGZ4-F1
#
_cell.length_a   1.000
_cell.length_b   1.000
_cell.length_c   1.000
_cell.angle_alpha   90.00
_cell.angle_beta   90.00
_cell.angle_gamma   90.00
#
_symmetry.space_group_name_H-M   'P 1'
#
loop_
_entity.id
_entity.type
_entity.pdbx_description
1 polymer ?
#
loop_
_entity_poly.entity_id
_entity_poly.type
_entity_poly.pdbx_seq_one_letter_code
_entity_poly.pdbx_strand_id
1 'polypeptide(L)' 'MATAEDGDSLARRHHTVVVLRLVLDGDGALSHGEVVDASGRARGRFGDWAALVTLLRSWLEGEAEKG' A
#
# COMPACT_ATOMS: atom_id res chain seq x y z
N MET A 1 38.67 15.41 9.61
CA MET A 1 37.93 14.16 9.82
C MET A 1 36.45 14.46 9.58
N ALA A 2 35.93 14.11 8.41
CA ALA A 2 34.50 14.21 8.11
C ALA A 2 33.89 12.82 8.36
N THR A 3 32.86 12.74 9.20
CA THR A 3 32.13 11.52 9.50
C THR A 3 31.19 11.20 8.34
N ALA A 4 31.50 10.12 7.62
CA ALA A 4 30.62 9.54 6.63
C ALA A 4 29.51 8.76 7.35
N GLU A 5 28.38 9.39 7.67
CA GLU A 5 27.18 8.71 8.20
C GLU A 5 25.88 9.21 7.55
N ASP A 6 25.90 9.56 6.27
CA ASP A 6 24.68 9.78 5.47
C ASP A 6 24.31 8.55 4.61
N GLY A 7 24.82 7.37 5.00
CA GLY A 7 24.79 6.16 4.18
C GLY A 7 23.86 5.06 4.67
N ASP A 8 22.75 5.33 5.36
CA ASP A 8 21.88 4.22 5.79
C ASP A 8 20.38 4.54 6.00
N SER A 9 19.87 5.63 5.42
CA SER A 9 18.42 5.95 5.53
C SER A 9 17.52 5.14 4.57
N LEU A 10 18.12 4.43 3.61
CA LEU A 10 17.42 3.60 2.63
C LEU A 10 17.29 2.13 3.06
N ALA A 11 18.18 1.61 3.90
CA ALA A 11 18.15 0.22 4.36
C ALA A 11 16.91 -0.12 5.23
N ARG A 12 16.22 0.91 5.76
CA ARG A 12 14.99 0.76 6.55
C ARG A 12 13.70 1.03 5.77
N ARG A 13 13.77 1.30 4.46
CA ARG A 13 12.58 1.58 3.65
C ARG A 13 12.12 0.30 2.95
N HIS A 14 11.06 -0.31 3.47
CA HIS A 14 10.36 -1.38 2.76
C HIS A 14 9.62 -0.78 1.56
N HIS A 15 10.08 -1.14 0.36
CA HIS A 15 9.41 -0.79 -0.89
C HIS A 15 8.35 -1.83 -1.19
N THR A 16 7.08 -1.49 -0.95
CA THR A 16 5.93 -2.34 -1.30
C THR A 16 5.25 -1.78 -2.54
N VAL A 17 5.12 -2.60 -3.58
CA VAL A 17 4.30 -2.29 -4.76
C VAL A 17 2.86 -2.65 -4.45
N VAL A 18 1.97 -1.67 -4.61
CA VAL A 18 0.52 -1.81 -4.39
C VAL A 18 -0.18 -1.62 -5.72
N VAL A 19 -1.02 -2.58 -6.11
CA VAL A 19 -1.89 -2.45 -7.29
C VAL A 19 -3.30 -2.14 -6.82
N LEU A 20 -3.90 -1.08 -7.37
CA LEU A 20 -5.28 -0.69 -7.08
C LEU A 20 -6.15 -0.98 -8.30
N ARG A 21 -7.28 -1.67 -8.08
CA ARG A 21 -8.38 -1.75 -9.05
C ARG A 21 -9.48 -0.84 -8.58
N LEU A 22 -9.88 0.12 -9.42
CA LEU A 22 -10.89 1.12 -9.09
C LEU A 22 -12.09 0.94 -10.01
N VAL A 23 -13.28 0.97 -9.43
CA VAL A 23 -14.56 1.08 -10.12
C VAL A 23 -15.08 2.49 -9.87
N LEU A 24 -15.13 3.28 -10.93
CA LEU A 24 -15.66 4.63 -10.90
C LEU A 24 -17.05 4.63 -11.53
N ASP A 25 -17.92 5.52 -11.05
CA ASP A 25 -19.21 5.77 -11.69
C ASP A 25 -19.05 6.68 -12.93
N GLY A 26 -20.18 7.02 -13.56
CA GLY A 26 -20.20 7.88 -14.75
C GLY A 26 -19.70 9.31 -14.52
N ASP A 27 -19.67 9.76 -13.26
CA ASP A 27 -19.18 11.08 -12.85
C ASP A 27 -17.71 11.02 -12.38
N GLY A 28 -17.11 9.83 -12.39
CA GLY A 28 -15.73 9.59 -11.95
C GLY A 28 -15.58 9.43 -10.45
N ALA A 29 -16.67 9.32 -9.68
CA ALA A 29 -16.60 9.07 -8.25
C ALA A 29 -16.33 7.59 -7.97
N LEU A 30 -15.57 7.31 -6.91
CA LEU A 30 -15.24 5.95 -6.51
C LEU A 30 -16.51 5.23 -6.02
N SER A 31 -16.97 4.23 -6.76
CA SER A 31 -18.01 3.31 -6.31
C SER A 31 -17.43 2.18 -5.47
N HIS A 32 -16.24 1.69 -5.87
CA HIS A 32 -15.58 0.58 -5.21
C HIS A 32 -14.10 0.49 -5.57
N GLY A 33 -13.26 -0.03 -4.69
CA GLY A 33 -11.88 -0.35 -5.00
C GLY A 33 -11.39 -1.64 -4.35
N GLU A 34 -10.38 -2.25 -4.96
CA GLU A 34 -9.69 -3.43 -4.46
C GLU A 34 -8.18 -3.18 -4.41
N VAL A 35 -7.55 -3.57 -3.31
CA VAL A 35 -6.09 -3.69 -3.22
C VAL A 35 -5.71 -5.08 -3.70
N VAL A 36 -4.77 -5.15 -4.62
CA VAL A 36 -4.28 -6.38 -5.23
C VAL A 36 -2.77 -6.45 -5.06
N ASP A 37 -2.25 -7.62 -4.73
CA ASP A 37 -0.81 -7.83 -4.69
C ASP A 37 -0.21 -8.09 -6.09
N ALA A 38 1.11 -8.19 -6.16
CA ALA A 38 1.83 -8.43 -7.42
C ALA A 38 1.44 -9.75 -8.13
N SER A 39 0.81 -10.70 -7.43
CA SER A 39 0.30 -11.96 -8.01
C SER A 39 -1.12 -11.84 -8.59
N GLY A 40 -1.73 -10.65 -8.50
CA GLY A 40 -3.11 -10.44 -8.93
C GLY A 40 -4.14 -10.90 -7.90
N ARG A 41 -3.72 -11.27 -6.69
CA ARG A 41 -4.63 -11.70 -5.61
C ARG A 41 -5.17 -10.50 -4.84
N ALA A 42 -6.49 -10.46 -4.67
CA ALA A 42 -7.15 -9.44 -3.86
C ALA A 42 -6.73 -9.56 -2.38
N ARG A 43 -6.24 -8.46 -1.81
CA ARG A 43 -5.89 -8.31 -0.39
C ARG A 43 -7.02 -7.66 0.41
N GLY A 44 -7.91 -6.94 -0.25
CA GLY A 44 -9.13 -6.43 0.36
C GLY A 44 -9.87 -5.44 -0.53
N ARG A 45 -11.03 -5.02 -0.03
CA ARG A 45 -11.96 -4.11 -0.69
C ARG A 45 -12.11 -2.83 0.13
N PHE A 46 -12.33 -1.71 -0.56
CA PHE A 46 -12.59 -0.41 0.05
C PHE A 46 -13.69 0.33 -0.71
N GLY A 47 -14.52 1.07 0.01
CA GLY A 47 -15.58 1.91 -0.57
C GLY A 47 -15.17 3.37 -0.76
N ASP A 48 -14.14 3.81 -0.02
CA ASP A 48 -13.64 5.18 -0.04
C ASP A 48 -12.13 5.21 0.26
N TRP A 49 -11.54 6.40 0.14
CA TRP A 49 -10.09 6.58 0.35
C TRP A 49 -9.64 6.38 1.79
N ALA A 50 -10.49 6.63 2.79
CA ALA A 50 -10.15 6.40 4.19
C ALA A 50 -10.09 4.90 4.50
N ALA A 51 -11.02 4.13 3.94
CA ALA A 51 -11.03 2.67 3.98
C ALA A 51 -9.80 2.09 3.27
N LEU A 52 -9.36 2.67 2.14
CA LEU A 52 -8.10 2.28 1.48
C LEU A 52 -6.90 2.43 2.42
N VAL A 53 -6.75 3.60 3.07
CA VAL A 53 -5.62 3.85 3.97
C VAL A 53 -5.63 2.86 5.14
N THR A 54 -6.80 2.59 5.72
CA THR A 54 -6.95 1.61 6.80
C THR A 54 -6.55 0.21 6.35
N LEU A 55 -7.02 -0.20 5.16
CA LEU A 55 -6.70 -1.50 4.57
C LEU A 55 -5.19 -1.66 4.30
N LEU A 56 -4.53 -0.62 3.75
CA LEU A 56 -3.10 -0.66 3.48
C LEU A 56 -2.27 -0.72 4.76
N ARG A 57 -2.64 0.03 5.79
CA ARG A 57 -1.97 -0.04 7.10
C ARG A 57 -2.04 -1.44 7.68
N SER A 58 -3.24 -1.99 7.78
CA SER A 58 -3.45 -3.35 8.30
C SER A 58 -2.68 -4.40 7.51
N TRP A 59 -2.64 -4.27 6.17
CA TRP A 59 -1.89 -5.20 5.34
C TRP A 59 -0.38 -5.07 5.54
N LEU A 60 0.17 -3.84 5.54
CA LEU A 60 1.61 -3.62 5.69
C LEU A 60 2.12 -3.98 7.09
N GLU A 61 1.31 -3.73 8.13
CA GLU A 61 1.59 -4.18 9.50
C GLU A 61 1.63 -5.71 9.58
N GLY A 62 0.65 -6.40 8.96
CA GLY A 62 0.60 -7.86 8.93
C GLY A 62 1.67 -8.54 8.06
N GLU A 63 2.28 -7.83 7.12
CA GLU A 63 3.46 -8.33 6.37
C GLU A 63 4.76 -8.11 7.18
N ALA A 64 4.85 -7.05 7.98
CA ALA A 64 6.01 -6.78 8.85
C ALA A 64 6.18 -7.82 9.96
N GLU A 65 5.10 -8.45 10.42
CA GLU A 65 5.14 -9.53 11.42
C GLU A 65 5.60 -10.90 10.85
N LYS A 66 5.67 -11.04 9.53
CA LYS A 66 5.99 -12.31 8.85
C LYS A 66 7.42 -12.39 8.27
N GLY A 67 8.13 -11.27 8.23
CA GLY A 67 9.53 -11.18 7.78
C GLY A 67 10.50 -11.16 8.95
#